data_AF-A0A5C8U4B8-F1
#
_entry.id   AF-A0A5C8U4B8-F1
#
_cell.length_a   1.000
_cell.length_b   1.000
_cell.length_c   1.000
_cell.angle_alpha   90.00
_cell.angle_beta   90.00
_cell.angle_gamma   90.00
#
_symmetry.space_group_name_H-M   'P 1'
#
loop_
_entity.id
_entity.type
_entity.pdbx_description
1 polymer ?
#
loop_
_entity_poly.entity_id
_entity_poly.type
_entity_poly.pdbx_seq_one_letter_code
_entity_poly.pdbx_strand_id
1 'polypeptide(L)'
;MSKNGIRNDILMLLEDGVYDTGPADTARSATSSLRLDNYDNAVIVLSDEKAAHETAAADMFQAVAKHRHYYIVSPATQDMAQRVDLRAIHSDASQSAGAPACATSVRKRALDILFSGLAIFFLLPLLCLIAISVKASSRGPVIFKQERQGFEGKKFSILKFRSMKIVPDQDDVRQAVKNDPRVTQVGRWLRKTSLDELPQLFNVLRGDMSIVGPRPHAVVHDEYYLSRVVGYARRHRVKPGITGWAQIRGARGETPRIEDMKNRVEHDIWYIENWSFSLDTLIIFSTFRCLAGNDKAY
;
A
#
# COMPACT_ATOMS: atom_id res chain seq x y z
N MET A 1 21.55 -3.37 37.26
CA MET A 1 20.38 -4.22 37.63
C MET A 1 19.15 -3.66 36.93
N SER A 2 18.40 -4.56 36.29
CA SER A 2 17.14 -4.42 35.52
C SER A 2 17.05 -3.38 34.38
N LYS A 3 17.26 -3.86 33.15
CA LYS A 3 16.69 -3.28 31.93
C LYS A 3 15.17 -3.50 31.99
N ASN A 4 14.38 -2.46 32.26
CA ASN A 4 12.93 -2.54 32.09
C ASN A 4 12.62 -2.67 30.60
N GLY A 5 12.24 -3.89 30.20
CA GLY A 5 11.92 -4.25 28.83
C GLY A 5 10.66 -3.54 28.36
N ILE A 6 10.80 -2.77 27.29
CA ILE A 6 9.68 -2.26 26.50
C ILE A 6 8.94 -3.48 25.93
N ARG A 7 7.63 -3.56 26.14
CA ARG A 7 6.79 -4.68 25.71
C ARG A 7 6.04 -4.34 24.42
N ASN A 8 5.94 -5.29 23.50
CA ASN A 8 5.18 -5.18 22.24
C ASN A 8 3.69 -5.53 22.43
N ASP A 9 3.10 -5.12 23.55
CA ASP A 9 1.73 -5.49 23.92
C ASP A 9 0.76 -4.36 23.53
N ILE A 10 -0.50 -4.69 23.24
CA ILE A 10 -1.56 -3.70 22.95
C ILE A 10 -2.18 -3.26 24.26
N LEU A 11 -2.21 -1.95 24.52
CA LEU A 11 -3.02 -1.40 25.59
C LEU A 11 -4.44 -1.14 25.10
N MET A 12 -5.44 -1.71 25.78
CA MET A 12 -6.86 -1.47 25.52
C MET A 12 -7.46 -0.68 26.69
N LEU A 13 -7.92 0.54 26.41
CA LEU A 13 -8.65 1.37 27.37
C LEU A 13 -10.14 1.21 27.11
N LEU A 14 -10.89 0.73 28.11
CA LEU A 14 -12.35 0.73 28.16
C LEU A 14 -12.79 1.51 29.41
N GLU A 15 -13.99 2.10 29.42
CA GLU A 15 -14.47 2.86 30.61
C GLU A 15 -14.49 2.03 31.90
N ASP A 16 -14.60 0.71 31.79
CA ASP A 16 -14.67 -0.20 32.93
C ASP A 16 -13.27 -0.60 33.48
N GLY A 17 -12.19 -0.15 32.83
CA GLY A 17 -10.82 -0.39 33.27
C GLY A 17 -9.78 -0.44 32.15
N VAL A 18 -8.51 -0.40 32.56
CA VAL A 18 -7.35 -0.61 31.68
C VAL A 18 -7.11 -2.10 31.54
N TYR A 19 -7.02 -2.62 30.32
CA TYR A 19 -6.75 -4.03 30.06
C TYR A 19 -5.41 -4.19 29.35
N ASP A 20 -4.49 -4.90 30.01
CA ASP A 20 -3.19 -5.28 29.45
C ASP A 20 -3.37 -6.62 28.72
N THR A 21 -3.26 -6.61 27.39
CA THR A 21 -3.31 -7.86 26.62
C THR A 21 -1.91 -8.47 26.61
N GLY A 22 -1.60 -9.26 27.65
CA GLY A 22 -0.41 -10.12 27.64
C GLY A 22 -0.44 -11.15 26.50
N PRO A 23 0.63 -11.95 26.32
CA PRO A 23 0.74 -12.88 25.21
C PRO A 23 -0.41 -13.90 25.23
N ALA A 24 -1.25 -13.84 24.20
CA ALA A 24 -2.35 -14.74 23.84
C ALA A 24 -3.21 -15.27 25.01
N ASP A 25 -4.44 -14.74 25.11
CA ASP A 25 -5.59 -15.29 25.86
C ASP A 25 -5.74 -14.96 27.37
N THR A 26 -5.14 -13.89 27.90
CA THR A 26 -5.55 -13.37 29.23
C THR A 26 -5.67 -11.85 29.28
N ALA A 27 -6.87 -11.33 28.98
CA ALA A 27 -7.22 -9.96 29.38
C ALA A 27 -7.37 -9.93 30.92
N ARG A 28 -6.49 -9.19 31.61
CA ARG A 28 -6.63 -8.92 33.05
C ARG A 28 -7.02 -7.46 33.26
N SER A 29 -8.01 -7.22 34.12
CA SER A 29 -8.32 -5.87 34.60
C SER A 29 -7.11 -5.35 35.38
N ALA A 30 -6.46 -4.30 34.87
CA ALA A 30 -5.32 -3.65 35.50
C ALA A 30 -5.80 -2.37 36.18
N THR A 31 -6.23 -2.46 37.43
CA THR A 31 -6.83 -1.33 38.17
C THR A 31 -5.81 -0.43 38.88
N SER A 32 -4.54 -0.39 38.46
CA SER A 32 -3.56 0.49 39.14
C SER A 32 -2.41 0.93 38.23
N SER A 33 -2.46 2.23 37.88
CA SER A 33 -1.35 3.06 37.36
C SER A 33 -0.50 2.42 36.26
N LEU A 34 -1.10 2.24 35.09
CA LEU A 34 -0.38 1.77 33.92
C LEU A 34 0.32 2.95 33.24
N ARG A 35 1.66 2.98 33.28
CA ARG A 35 2.45 4.03 32.63
C ARG A 35 2.54 3.78 31.13
N LEU A 36 1.86 4.61 30.34
CA LEU A 36 1.81 4.57 28.88
C LEU A 36 3.19 4.63 28.22
N ASP A 37 4.19 5.21 28.89
CA ASP A 37 5.57 5.32 28.39
C ASP A 37 6.28 3.97 28.13
N ASN A 38 5.66 2.83 28.51
CA ASN A 38 6.23 1.49 28.33
C ASN A 38 5.76 0.76 27.05
N TYR A 39 4.90 1.39 26.23
CA TYR A 39 4.26 0.77 25.07
C TYR A 39 4.57 1.54 23.78
N ASP A 40 4.85 0.87 22.65
CA ASP A 40 5.11 1.54 21.37
C ASP A 40 3.84 1.82 20.54
N ASN A 41 2.76 1.07 20.80
CA ASN A 41 1.47 1.15 20.11
C ASN A 41 0.30 1.19 21.12
N ALA A 42 -0.72 2.00 20.88
CA ALA A 42 -1.89 2.11 21.75
C ALA A 42 -3.20 2.04 20.96
N VAL A 43 -4.18 1.27 21.44
CA VAL A 43 -5.53 1.19 20.87
C VAL A 43 -6.51 1.75 21.88
N ILE A 44 -7.19 2.85 21.54
CA ILE A 44 -8.04 3.58 22.47
C ILE A 44 -9.49 3.38 22.05
N VAL A 45 -10.28 2.68 22.87
CA VAL A 45 -11.70 2.44 22.59
C VAL A 45 -12.51 3.36 23.50
N LEU A 46 -13.25 4.30 22.90
CA LEU A 46 -14.13 5.22 23.61
C LEU A 46 -15.56 4.67 23.56
N SER A 47 -16.07 4.25 24.71
CA SER A 47 -17.40 3.65 24.87
C SER A 47 -18.52 4.64 25.20
N ASP A 48 -18.23 5.94 25.38
CA ASP A 48 -19.28 6.95 25.49
C ASP A 48 -18.89 8.30 24.84
N GLU A 49 -19.84 8.93 24.14
CA GLU A 49 -19.74 10.28 23.57
C GLU A 49 -19.73 11.37 24.65
N LYS A 50 -20.09 11.05 25.90
CA LYS A 50 -20.26 12.03 26.99
C LYS A 50 -19.21 12.01 28.09
N ALA A 51 -18.29 11.05 28.12
CA ALA A 51 -17.34 10.86 29.22
C ALA A 51 -15.90 11.33 28.94
N ALA A 52 -15.69 12.17 27.93
CA ALA A 52 -14.40 12.81 27.71
C ALA A 52 -14.21 14.03 28.64
N HIS A 53 -14.11 13.79 29.95
CA HIS A 53 -13.55 14.80 30.86
C HIS A 53 -12.08 15.05 30.49
N GLU A 54 -11.67 16.32 30.48
CA GLU A 54 -10.43 16.90 29.95
C GLU A 54 -9.14 16.10 30.20
N THR A 55 -9.06 15.34 31.29
CA THR A 55 -7.91 14.49 31.64
C THR A 55 -7.72 13.32 30.69
N ALA A 56 -8.79 12.60 30.33
CA ALA A 56 -8.70 11.49 29.39
C ALA A 56 -8.33 11.98 27.98
N ALA A 57 -8.90 13.13 27.57
CA ALA A 57 -8.53 13.77 26.31
C ALA A 57 -7.05 14.22 26.30
N ALA A 58 -6.53 14.77 27.39
CA ALA A 58 -5.14 15.17 27.51
C ALA A 58 -4.17 13.98 27.45
N ASP A 59 -4.49 12.89 28.16
CA ASP A 59 -3.70 11.65 28.12
C ASP A 59 -3.76 10.98 26.74
N MET A 60 -4.93 11.01 26.09
CA MET A 60 -5.10 10.58 24.70
C MET A 60 -4.28 11.43 23.73
N PHE A 61 -4.30 12.76 23.86
CA PHE A 61 -3.51 13.67 23.02
C PHE A 61 -2.01 13.47 23.24
N GLN A 62 -1.56 13.24 24.49
CA GLN A 62 -0.17 12.91 24.78
C GLN A 62 0.24 11.54 24.22
N ALA A 63 -0.64 10.53 24.30
CA ALA A 63 -0.40 9.21 23.72
C ALA A 63 -0.33 9.29 22.18
N VAL A 64 -1.26 9.99 21.54
CA VAL A 64 -1.27 10.23 20.09
C VAL A 64 -0.03 11.01 19.63
N ALA A 65 0.43 11.98 20.44
CA ALA A 65 1.62 12.77 20.12
C ALA A 65 2.94 12.00 20.26
N LYS A 66 2.97 10.91 21.06
CA LYS A 66 4.18 10.11 21.32
C LYS A 66 4.24 8.78 20.56
N HIS A 67 3.11 8.17 20.19
CA HIS A 67 3.05 6.84 19.58
C HIS A 67 2.75 6.88 18.07
N ARG A 68 3.26 5.89 17.32
CA ARG A 68 3.18 5.86 15.84
C ARG A 68 1.80 5.49 15.28
N HIS A 69 0.97 4.77 16.04
CA HIS A 69 -0.34 4.30 15.61
C HIS A 69 -1.36 4.38 16.75
N TYR A 70 -2.53 4.94 16.45
CA TYR A 70 -3.68 5.00 17.35
C TYR A 70 -4.95 4.68 16.57
N TYR A 71 -5.88 3.97 17.21
CA TYR A 71 -7.22 3.69 16.69
C TYR A 71 -8.22 4.19 17.72
N ILE A 72 -9.16 5.04 17.29
CA ILE A 72 -10.28 5.51 18.11
C ILE A 72 -11.52 4.75 17.66
N VAL A 73 -12.10 3.95 18.55
CA VAL A 73 -13.39 3.29 18.33
C VAL A 73 -14.43 4.04 19.14
N SER A 74 -15.56 4.41 18.52
CA SER A 74 -16.68 5.12 19.16
C SER A 74 -17.79 4.13 19.53
N PRO A 75 -18.77 4.50 20.38
CA PRO A 75 -19.85 3.60 20.79
C PRO A 75 -20.68 3.13 19.59
N ALA A 76 -20.85 4.00 18.58
CA ALA A 76 -21.51 3.67 17.32
C ALA A 76 -20.75 2.62 16.49
N THR A 77 -19.45 2.45 16.73
CA THR A 77 -18.61 1.45 16.10
C THR A 77 -18.24 0.29 17.02
N GLN A 78 -18.81 0.21 18.24
CA GLN A 78 -18.57 -0.89 19.18
C GLN A 78 -19.08 -2.24 18.62
N ASP A 79 -20.23 -2.23 17.95
CA ASP A 79 -20.79 -3.40 17.25
C ASP A 79 -19.99 -3.77 15.98
N MET A 80 -19.30 -2.79 15.38
CA MET A 80 -18.32 -3.04 14.31
C MET A 80 -17.00 -3.56 14.89
N ALA A 81 -16.57 -3.09 16.05
CA ALA A 81 -15.33 -3.51 16.71
C ALA A 81 -15.41 -4.96 17.21
N GLN A 82 -16.59 -5.45 17.59
CA GLN A 82 -16.81 -6.88 17.85
C GLN A 82 -16.71 -7.75 16.57
N ARG A 83 -16.88 -7.14 15.39
CA ARG A 83 -16.66 -7.78 14.08
C ARG A 83 -15.24 -7.56 13.54
N VAL A 84 -14.47 -6.65 14.15
CA VAL A 84 -13.05 -6.45 13.86
C VAL A 84 -12.29 -7.47 14.68
N ASP A 85 -11.64 -8.40 13.99
CA ASP A 85 -10.80 -9.39 14.67
C ASP A 85 -9.63 -8.68 15.36
N LEU A 86 -9.73 -8.51 16.68
CA LEU A 86 -8.66 -7.92 17.51
C LEU A 86 -7.38 -8.76 17.43
N ARG A 87 -7.45 -10.05 17.05
CA ARG A 87 -6.28 -10.86 16.74
C ARG A 87 -5.63 -10.45 15.42
N ALA A 88 -6.37 -9.89 14.47
CA ALA A 88 -5.80 -9.30 13.27
C ALA A 88 -5.04 -8.01 13.60
N ILE A 89 -5.58 -7.15 14.48
CA ILE A 89 -4.89 -5.95 14.99
C ILE A 89 -3.67 -6.34 15.84
N HIS A 90 -3.78 -7.35 16.70
CA HIS A 90 -2.66 -7.90 17.46
C HIS A 90 -1.63 -8.55 16.54
N SER A 91 -2.03 -9.27 15.49
CA SER A 91 -1.09 -9.83 14.51
C SER A 91 -0.39 -8.72 13.70
N ASP A 92 -1.08 -7.61 13.41
CA ASP A 92 -0.53 -6.45 12.73
C ASP A 92 0.41 -5.63 13.62
N ALA A 93 0.11 -5.52 14.92
CA ALA A 93 0.95 -4.87 15.93
C ALA A 93 2.14 -5.74 16.35
N SER A 94 1.97 -7.05 16.50
CA SER A 94 3.03 -8.01 16.84
C SER A 94 3.96 -8.30 15.65
N GLN A 95 3.49 -8.14 14.41
CA GLN A 95 4.35 -8.19 13.21
C GLN A 95 5.10 -6.87 12.94
N SER A 96 5.15 -5.94 13.90
CA SER A 96 6.01 -4.75 13.86
C SER A 96 7.51 -5.03 14.08
N ALA A 97 7.93 -6.31 13.97
CA ALA A 97 9.32 -6.71 13.91
C ALA A 97 9.98 -6.27 12.59
N GLY A 98 10.42 -5.01 12.53
CA GLY A 98 11.23 -4.46 11.45
C GLY A 98 10.53 -4.33 10.10
N ALA A 99 11.14 -3.55 9.21
CA ALA A 99 10.75 -3.54 7.81
C ALA A 99 11.05 -4.93 7.21
N PRO A 100 10.12 -5.52 6.44
CA PRO A 100 10.29 -6.87 5.90
C PRO A 100 11.54 -6.94 5.01
N ALA A 101 12.11 -8.13 4.84
CA ALA A 101 13.37 -8.29 4.11
C ALA A 101 13.31 -7.76 2.66
N CYS A 102 12.14 -7.84 2.01
CA CYS A 102 11.88 -7.20 0.70
C CYS A 102 11.98 -5.67 0.71
N ALA A 103 11.80 -5.00 1.84
CA ALA A 103 11.92 -3.54 1.92
C ALA A 103 13.37 -3.08 2.14
N THR A 104 14.18 -3.88 2.84
CA THR A 104 15.53 -3.50 3.32
C THR A 104 16.68 -4.20 2.59
N SER A 105 16.39 -5.23 1.78
CA SER A 105 17.42 -6.03 1.10
C SER A 105 18.23 -5.24 0.08
N VAL A 106 19.54 -5.16 0.30
CA VAL A 106 20.52 -4.59 -0.64
C VAL A 106 20.55 -5.37 -1.95
N ARG A 107 20.42 -6.71 -1.90
CA ARG A 107 20.40 -7.56 -3.10
C ARG A 107 19.22 -7.26 -4.00
N LYS A 108 18.05 -7.04 -3.39
CA LYS A 108 16.84 -6.64 -4.13
C LYS A 108 17.04 -5.27 -4.77
N ARG A 109 17.62 -4.32 -4.02
CA ARG A 109 17.90 -2.98 -4.55
C ARG A 109 18.92 -3.01 -5.71
N ALA A 110 19.95 -3.83 -5.62
CA ALA A 110 20.91 -4.02 -6.70
C ALA A 110 20.25 -4.60 -7.95
N LEU A 111 19.39 -5.62 -7.78
CA LEU A 111 18.59 -6.18 -8.88
C LEU A 111 17.69 -5.12 -9.52
N ASP A 112 17.00 -4.31 -8.70
CA ASP A 112 16.14 -3.23 -9.19
C ASP A 112 16.90 -2.23 -10.06
N ILE A 113 18.07 -1.77 -9.60
CA ILE A 113 18.90 -0.81 -10.33
C ILE A 113 19.44 -1.44 -11.63
N LEU A 114 20.01 -2.64 -11.54
CA LEU A 114 20.59 -3.33 -12.69
C LEU A 114 19.53 -3.58 -13.77
N PHE A 115 18.39 -4.17 -13.38
CA PHE A 115 17.35 -4.54 -14.31
C PHE A 115 16.67 -3.31 -14.92
N SER A 116 16.32 -2.30 -14.12
CA SER A 116 15.73 -1.07 -14.66
C SER A 116 16.70 -0.28 -15.52
N GLY A 117 17.99 -0.22 -15.15
CA GLY A 117 19.04 0.42 -15.95
C GLY A 117 19.25 -0.23 -17.30
N LEU A 118 19.38 -1.57 -17.34
CA LEU A 118 19.49 -2.32 -18.59
C LEU A 118 18.23 -2.19 -19.44
N ALA A 119 17.04 -2.33 -18.83
CA ALA A 119 15.78 -2.17 -19.54
C ALA A 119 15.64 -0.77 -20.16
N ILE A 120 15.97 0.30 -19.43
CA ILE A 120 15.96 1.67 -19.98
C ILE A 120 16.97 1.81 -21.11
N PHE A 121 18.20 1.31 -20.95
CA PHE A 121 19.23 1.40 -21.97
C PHE A 121 18.81 0.74 -23.29
N PHE A 122 18.34 -0.50 -23.24
CA PHE A 122 17.92 -1.23 -24.44
C PHE A 122 16.59 -0.73 -25.03
N LEU A 123 15.67 -0.26 -24.18
CA LEU A 123 14.38 0.26 -24.64
C LEU A 123 14.44 1.76 -24.99
N LEU A 124 15.58 2.44 -24.81
CA LEU A 124 15.69 3.88 -25.03
C LEU A 124 15.19 4.32 -26.42
N PRO A 125 15.55 3.65 -27.54
CA PRO A 125 15.02 4.01 -28.85
C PRO A 125 13.50 3.89 -28.91
N LEU A 126 12.93 2.83 -28.33
CA LEU A 126 11.48 2.63 -28.26
C LEU A 126 10.80 3.70 -27.40
N LEU A 127 11.38 4.06 -26.25
CA LEU A 127 10.86 5.13 -25.39
C LEU A 127 10.81 6.46 -26.13
N CYS A 128 11.84 6.78 -26.92
CA CYS A 128 11.86 7.99 -27.76
C CYS A 128 10.77 7.96 -28.84
N LEU A 129 10.59 6.84 -29.54
CA LEU A 129 9.53 6.68 -30.55
C LEU A 129 8.13 6.81 -29.94
N ILE A 130 7.91 6.20 -28.77
CA ILE A 130 6.66 6.35 -28.02
C ILE A 130 6.46 7.81 -27.60
N ALA A 131 7.49 8.49 -27.10
CA ALA A 131 7.42 9.88 -26.68
C ALA A 131 6.99 10.81 -27.83
N ILE A 132 7.59 10.63 -29.03
CA ILE A 132 7.22 11.37 -30.24
C ILE A 132 5.76 11.07 -30.62
N SER A 133 5.37 9.80 -30.63
CA SER A 133 4.00 9.37 -30.98
C SER A 133 2.96 9.95 -30.02
N VAL A 134 3.25 9.95 -28.72
CA VAL A 134 2.40 10.58 -27.70
C VAL A 134 2.29 12.08 -27.93
N LYS A 135 3.41 12.77 -28.19
CA LYS A 135 3.44 14.22 -28.42
C LYS A 135 2.66 14.61 -29.68
N ALA A 136 2.76 13.82 -30.75
CA ALA A 136 2.04 14.04 -32.00
C ALA A 136 0.53 13.74 -31.86
N SER A 137 0.13 12.82 -30.99
CA SER A 137 -1.28 12.41 -30.85
C SER A 137 -2.20 13.45 -30.18
N SER A 138 -1.65 14.35 -29.35
CA SER A 138 -2.42 15.33 -28.57
C SER A 138 -1.52 16.40 -27.95
N ARG A 139 -2.07 17.59 -27.67
CA ARG A 139 -1.35 18.68 -26.97
C ARG A 139 -1.05 18.31 -25.51
N GLY A 140 0.07 18.82 -24.97
CA GLY A 140 0.48 18.66 -23.56
C GLY A 140 1.84 17.97 -23.34
N PRO A 141 2.19 17.61 -22.08
CA PRO A 141 3.40 16.86 -21.71
C PRO A 141 3.34 15.38 -22.09
N VAL A 142 4.47 14.81 -22.52
CA VAL A 142 4.60 13.39 -22.89
C VAL A 142 4.38 12.46 -21.69
N ILE A 143 4.91 12.86 -20.54
CA ILE A 143 4.82 12.10 -19.29
C ILE A 143 3.63 12.61 -18.48
N PHE A 144 2.74 11.69 -18.14
CA PHE A 144 1.69 11.87 -17.16
C PHE A 144 2.24 11.50 -15.77
N LYS A 145 1.92 12.33 -14.77
CA LYS A 145 2.31 12.12 -13.37
C LYS A 145 1.05 12.04 -12.52
N GLN A 146 1.03 11.09 -11.58
CA GLN A 146 -0.06 10.98 -10.61
C GLN A 146 0.48 10.57 -9.25
N GLU A 147 -0.06 11.14 -8.18
CA GLU A 147 0.33 10.77 -6.82
C GLU A 147 -0.17 9.37 -6.46
N ARG A 148 0.68 8.63 -5.73
CA ARG A 148 0.47 7.26 -5.25
C ARG A 148 1.02 7.12 -3.84
N GLN A 149 0.47 6.19 -3.05
CA GLN A 149 1.09 5.80 -1.80
C GLN A 149 2.21 4.77 -2.06
N GLY A 150 3.37 5.00 -1.45
CA GLY A 150 4.54 4.16 -1.56
C GLY A 150 4.89 3.46 -0.24
N PHE A 151 6.17 3.14 -0.08
CA PHE A 151 6.68 2.53 1.15
C PHE A 151 6.43 3.43 2.37
N GLU A 152 5.91 2.85 3.45
CA GLU A 152 5.47 3.53 4.68
C GLU A 152 4.41 4.62 4.42
N GLY A 153 3.61 4.47 3.35
CA GLY A 153 2.58 5.45 2.98
C GLY A 153 3.12 6.76 2.40
N LYS A 154 4.44 6.88 2.18
CA LYS A 154 5.05 8.07 1.59
C LYS A 154 4.52 8.28 0.17
N LYS A 155 4.03 9.49 -0.12
CA LYS A 155 3.51 9.82 -1.45
C LYS A 155 4.65 9.96 -2.45
N PHE A 156 4.43 9.50 -3.67
CA PHE A 156 5.33 9.69 -4.79
C PHE A 156 4.57 9.86 -6.11
N SER A 157 5.17 10.57 -7.06
CA SER A 157 4.62 10.71 -8.40
C SER A 157 4.98 9.51 -9.27
N ILE A 158 4.00 8.68 -9.63
CA ILE A 158 4.17 7.62 -10.61
C ILE A 158 4.27 8.21 -12.02
N LEU A 159 5.24 7.74 -12.82
CA LEU A 159 5.43 8.19 -14.19
C LEU A 159 4.75 7.23 -15.18
N LYS A 160 4.01 7.77 -16.13
CA LYS A 160 3.46 7.02 -17.27
C LYS A 160 3.56 7.84 -18.54
N PHE A 161 3.54 7.20 -19.70
CA PHE A 161 3.25 7.93 -20.93
C PHE A 161 1.79 8.38 -20.92
N ARG A 162 1.55 9.61 -21.37
CA ARG A 162 0.19 10.13 -21.48
C ARG A 162 -0.59 9.33 -22.52
N SER A 163 -1.62 8.62 -22.08
CA SER A 163 -2.53 7.88 -22.94
C SER A 163 -3.89 8.58 -23.15
N MET A 164 -4.18 9.63 -22.38
CA MET A 164 -5.45 10.36 -22.41
C MET A 164 -5.22 11.84 -22.75
N LYS A 165 -6.18 12.46 -23.44
CA LYS A 165 -6.24 13.90 -23.71
C LYS A 165 -6.41 14.62 -22.37
N ILE A 166 -5.72 15.76 -22.24
CA ILE A 166 -5.93 16.66 -21.12
C ILE A 166 -7.23 17.40 -21.41
N VAL A 167 -8.19 17.29 -20.49
CA VAL A 167 -9.44 18.05 -20.53
C VAL A 167 -9.21 19.26 -19.63
N PRO A 168 -9.24 20.50 -20.17
CA PRO A 168 -9.27 21.70 -19.34
C PRO A 168 -10.53 21.68 -18.46
N ASP A 169 -10.43 22.14 -17.22
CA ASP A 169 -11.58 22.33 -16.29
C ASP A 169 -12.33 21.08 -15.80
N GLN A 170 -11.63 20.00 -15.45
CA GLN A 170 -12.22 18.96 -14.60
C GLN A 170 -11.44 18.81 -13.30
N ASP A 171 -11.97 19.40 -12.23
CA ASP A 171 -11.50 19.25 -10.84
C ASP A 171 -11.70 17.82 -10.29
N ASP A 172 -12.43 16.97 -11.03
CA ASP A 172 -12.84 15.64 -10.59
C ASP A 172 -11.97 14.54 -11.25
N VAL A 173 -11.14 13.87 -10.46
CA VAL A 173 -10.26 12.76 -10.90
C VAL A 173 -11.10 11.51 -11.12
N ARG A 174 -11.90 11.49 -12.19
CA ARG A 174 -12.73 10.33 -12.55
C ARG A 174 -11.89 9.18 -13.07
N GLN A 175 -12.08 8.00 -12.47
CA GLN A 175 -11.48 6.75 -12.92
C GLN A 175 -11.80 6.53 -14.41
N ALA A 176 -10.80 6.08 -15.17
CA ALA A 176 -11.00 5.75 -16.57
C ALA A 176 -11.95 4.56 -16.70
N VAL A 177 -12.97 4.69 -17.54
CA VAL A 177 -13.93 3.62 -17.85
C VAL A 177 -13.52 2.88 -19.13
N LYS A 178 -14.12 1.71 -19.35
CA LYS A 178 -13.97 1.00 -20.64
C LYS A 178 -14.44 1.92 -21.77
N ASN A 179 -13.63 2.02 -22.83
CA ASN A 179 -13.87 2.90 -23.97
C ASN A 179 -13.96 4.41 -23.64
N ASP A 180 -13.23 4.87 -22.62
CA ASP A 180 -13.20 6.28 -22.24
C ASP A 180 -12.81 7.21 -23.42
N PRO A 181 -13.63 8.22 -23.76
CA PRO A 181 -13.43 9.09 -24.92
C PRO A 181 -12.19 9.98 -24.81
N ARG A 182 -11.64 10.15 -23.60
CA ARG A 182 -10.39 10.88 -23.38
C ARG A 182 -9.19 10.09 -23.89
N VAL A 183 -9.29 8.76 -24.07
CA VAL A 183 -8.18 7.92 -24.53
C VAL A 183 -7.85 8.20 -25.99
N THR A 184 -6.60 8.55 -26.28
CA THR A 184 -6.12 8.77 -27.65
C THR A 184 -5.96 7.43 -28.39
N GLN A 185 -5.89 7.45 -29.73
CA GLN A 185 -5.65 6.22 -30.50
C GLN A 185 -4.30 5.57 -30.15
N VAL A 186 -3.24 6.37 -30.07
CA VAL A 186 -1.92 5.93 -29.57
C VAL A 186 -2.03 5.43 -28.13
N GLY A 187 -2.74 6.15 -27.27
CA GLY A 187 -2.96 5.77 -25.88
C GLY A 187 -3.70 4.44 -25.72
N ARG A 188 -4.65 4.11 -26.60
CA ARG A 188 -5.33 2.82 -26.60
C ARG A 188 -4.37 1.68 -26.86
N TRP A 189 -3.48 1.84 -27.84
CA TRP A 189 -2.43 0.87 -28.13
C TRP A 189 -1.45 0.73 -26.97
N LEU A 190 -0.98 1.85 -26.40
CA LEU A 190 -0.06 1.84 -25.26
C LEU A 190 -0.66 1.13 -24.04
N ARG A 191 -1.94 1.34 -23.73
CA ARG A 191 -2.63 0.68 -22.61
C ARG A 191 -2.80 -0.81 -22.84
N LYS A 192 -3.16 -1.22 -24.07
CA LYS A 192 -3.31 -2.63 -24.45
C LYS A 192 -1.99 -3.40 -24.28
N THR A 193 -0.87 -2.78 -24.64
CA THR A 193 0.47 -3.37 -24.54
C THR A 193 1.15 -3.09 -23.19
N SER A 194 0.53 -2.30 -22.31
CA SER A 194 1.12 -1.77 -21.06
C SER A 194 2.41 -0.97 -21.26
N LEU A 195 2.69 -0.52 -22.49
CA LEU A 195 3.86 0.30 -22.80
C LEU A 195 3.75 1.70 -22.20
N ASP A 196 2.55 2.15 -21.83
CA ASP A 196 2.36 3.41 -21.09
C ASP A 196 3.03 3.38 -19.70
N GLU A 197 3.34 2.20 -19.16
CA GLU A 197 3.93 2.04 -17.83
C GLU A 197 5.46 2.00 -17.84
N LEU A 198 6.11 1.93 -19.01
CA LEU A 198 7.57 1.88 -19.09
C LEU A 198 8.31 3.03 -18.37
N PRO A 199 7.79 4.28 -18.33
CA PRO A 199 8.42 5.34 -17.55
C PRO A 199 8.54 5.05 -16.04
N GLN A 200 7.80 4.07 -15.49
CA GLN A 200 7.95 3.64 -14.10
C GLN A 200 9.34 3.03 -13.82
N LEU A 201 10.08 2.58 -14.84
CA LEU A 201 11.47 2.15 -14.66
C LEU A 201 12.35 3.27 -14.07
N PHE A 202 12.04 4.55 -14.36
CA PHE A 202 12.72 5.68 -13.73
C PHE A 202 12.28 5.91 -12.27
N ASN A 203 11.05 5.52 -11.88
CA ASN A 203 10.67 5.47 -10.46
C ASN A 203 11.45 4.38 -9.71
N VAL A 204 11.70 3.24 -10.37
CA VAL A 204 12.54 2.18 -9.80
C VAL A 204 13.97 2.67 -9.61
N LEU A 205 14.59 3.31 -10.61
CA LEU A 205 15.93 3.87 -10.45
C LEU A 205 16.02 4.91 -9.32
N ARG A 206 15.03 5.80 -9.20
CA ARG A 206 14.96 6.79 -8.10
C ARG A 206 14.72 6.17 -6.72
N GLY A 207 14.21 4.94 -6.69
CA GLY A 207 13.95 4.21 -5.46
C GLY A 207 12.56 4.42 -4.87
N ASP A 208 11.65 5.06 -5.60
CA ASP A 208 10.24 5.19 -5.24
C ASP A 208 9.51 3.83 -5.36
N MET A 209 9.93 3.04 -6.35
CA MET A 209 9.35 1.74 -6.70
C MET A 209 10.43 0.64 -6.71
N SER A 210 9.98 -0.60 -6.80
CA SER A 210 10.78 -1.80 -7.10
C SER A 210 10.29 -2.42 -8.42
N ILE A 211 11.08 -3.30 -9.03
CA ILE A 211 10.61 -4.11 -10.16
C ILE A 211 9.47 -5.03 -9.71
N VAL A 212 9.64 -5.67 -8.54
CA VAL A 212 8.66 -6.60 -7.96
C VAL A 212 8.13 -6.06 -6.64
N GLY A 213 6.81 -5.97 -6.51
CA GLY A 213 6.12 -5.56 -5.29
C GLY A 213 4.61 -5.37 -5.52
N PRO A 214 3.87 -4.98 -4.47
CA PRO A 214 2.45 -4.63 -4.57
C PRO A 214 2.22 -3.51 -5.58
N ARG A 215 1.19 -3.62 -6.42
CA ARG A 215 0.91 -2.59 -7.42
C ARG A 215 0.34 -1.32 -6.75
N PRO A 216 0.89 -0.12 -7.01
CA PRO A 216 0.40 1.10 -6.39
C PRO A 216 -0.98 1.49 -6.94
N HIS A 217 -1.91 1.84 -6.04
CA HIS A 217 -3.25 2.32 -6.41
C HIS A 217 -3.35 3.84 -6.29
N ALA A 218 -4.32 4.45 -6.95
CA ALA A 218 -4.55 5.88 -6.78
C ALA A 218 -4.90 6.20 -5.32
N VAL A 219 -4.48 7.36 -4.82
CA VAL A 219 -4.70 7.74 -3.42
C VAL A 219 -6.18 7.61 -3.01
N VAL A 220 -7.09 8.02 -3.89
CA VAL A 220 -8.55 7.90 -3.67
C VAL A 220 -9.00 6.43 -3.52
N HIS A 221 -8.37 5.50 -4.25
CA HIS A 221 -8.63 4.07 -4.11
C HIS A 221 -8.03 3.53 -2.82
N ASP A 222 -6.81 3.94 -2.46
CA ASP A 222 -6.21 3.55 -1.19
C ASP A 222 -7.10 3.96 -0.02
N GLU A 223 -7.60 5.20 0.01
CA GLU A 223 -8.54 5.69 1.02
C GLU A 223 -9.85 4.87 1.05
N TYR A 224 -10.40 4.56 -0.13
CA TYR A 224 -11.62 3.76 -0.24
C TYR A 224 -11.47 2.34 0.32
N TYR A 225 -10.35 1.66 0.03
CA TYR A 225 -10.13 0.27 0.42
C TYR A 225 -9.55 0.11 1.82
N LEU A 226 -8.82 1.11 2.34
CA LEU A 226 -8.23 1.07 3.68
C LEU A 226 -9.29 0.82 4.77
N SER A 227 -10.49 1.38 4.61
CA SER A 227 -11.59 1.18 5.57
C SER A 227 -12.44 -0.07 5.31
N ARG A 228 -12.18 -0.82 4.23
CA ARG A 228 -13.07 -1.91 3.74
C ARG A 228 -12.37 -3.26 3.65
N VAL A 229 -11.04 -3.29 3.59
CA VAL A 229 -10.25 -4.52 3.44
C VAL A 229 -9.28 -4.61 4.61
N VAL A 230 -9.48 -5.62 5.46
CA VAL A 230 -8.59 -5.90 6.59
C VAL A 230 -7.18 -6.19 6.07
N GLY A 231 -6.17 -5.61 6.70
CA GLY A 231 -4.78 -5.77 6.31
C GLY A 231 -4.37 -4.99 5.04
N TYR A 232 -5.24 -4.15 4.46
CA TYR A 232 -4.90 -3.36 3.27
C TYR A 232 -3.62 -2.53 3.48
N ALA A 233 -3.46 -1.90 4.64
CA ALA A 233 -2.30 -1.08 4.98
C ALA A 233 -0.96 -1.86 4.91
N ARG A 234 -0.98 -3.18 5.11
CA ARG A 234 0.22 -4.03 5.15
C ARG A 234 0.98 -4.01 3.82
N ARG A 235 0.29 -3.73 2.71
CA ARG A 235 0.91 -3.59 1.39
C ARG A 235 1.90 -2.44 1.28
N HIS A 236 1.76 -1.41 2.12
CA HIS A 236 2.66 -0.26 2.18
C HIS A 236 3.94 -0.54 3.01
N ARG A 237 4.10 -1.76 3.57
CA ARG A 237 5.33 -2.18 4.26
C ARG A 237 6.49 -2.48 3.31
N VAL A 238 6.30 -2.37 2.01
CA VAL A 238 7.35 -2.53 0.99
C VAL A 238 7.19 -1.47 -0.09
N LYS A 239 8.22 -1.31 -0.92
CA LYS A 239 8.11 -0.46 -2.11
C LYS A 239 7.10 -1.05 -3.09
N PRO A 240 6.25 -0.22 -3.70
CA PRO A 240 5.36 -0.68 -4.75
C PRO A 240 6.13 -1.21 -5.97
N GLY A 241 5.55 -2.18 -6.66
CA GLY A 241 6.13 -2.87 -7.82
C GLY A 241 5.57 -2.40 -9.17
N ILE A 242 6.38 -2.53 -10.22
CA ILE A 242 5.89 -2.52 -11.61
C ILE A 242 5.08 -3.80 -11.87
N THR A 243 5.66 -4.94 -11.47
CA THR A 243 5.01 -6.26 -11.43
C THR A 243 4.96 -6.79 -10.00
N GLY A 244 4.26 -7.89 -9.78
CA GLY A 244 4.04 -8.46 -8.45
C GLY A 244 3.37 -9.83 -8.50
N TRP A 245 3.35 -10.50 -7.35
CA TRP A 245 2.74 -11.82 -7.20
C TRP A 245 1.27 -11.83 -7.60
N ALA A 246 0.49 -10.87 -7.11
CA ALA A 246 -0.92 -10.71 -7.47
C ALA A 246 -1.13 -10.59 -8.99
N GLN A 247 -0.24 -9.86 -9.68
CA GLN A 247 -0.33 -9.66 -11.13
C GLN A 247 -0.12 -10.97 -11.91
N ILE A 248 0.89 -11.78 -11.54
CA ILE A 248 1.16 -13.05 -12.24
C ILE A 248 0.17 -14.16 -11.88
N ARG A 249 -0.54 -14.04 -10.75
CA ARG A 249 -1.61 -14.96 -10.31
C ARG A 249 -2.98 -14.62 -10.89
N GLY A 250 -3.07 -13.64 -11.79
CA GLY A 250 -4.32 -13.30 -12.46
C GLY A 250 -5.20 -12.33 -11.68
N ALA A 251 -4.77 -11.84 -10.50
CA ALA A 251 -5.39 -10.71 -9.80
C ALA A 251 -4.96 -9.36 -10.43
N ARG A 252 -4.76 -9.34 -11.74
CA ARG A 252 -4.44 -8.17 -12.57
C ARG A 252 -5.72 -7.54 -13.11
N GLY A 253 -5.79 -6.21 -13.12
CA GLY A 253 -6.87 -5.48 -13.80
C GLY A 253 -7.86 -4.81 -12.85
N GLU A 254 -9.09 -4.63 -13.32
CA GLU A 254 -10.16 -3.98 -12.58
C GLU A 254 -10.55 -4.79 -11.34
N THR A 255 -10.91 -4.09 -10.26
CA THR A 255 -11.46 -4.67 -9.03
C THR A 255 -12.88 -4.13 -8.84
N PRO A 256 -13.84 -4.59 -9.67
CA PRO A 256 -15.21 -4.09 -9.61
C PRO A 256 -15.91 -4.42 -8.29
N ARG A 257 -15.46 -5.48 -7.59
CA ARG A 257 -15.98 -5.87 -6.28
C ARG A 257 -14.91 -5.73 -5.19
N ILE A 258 -15.34 -5.60 -3.94
CA ILE A 258 -14.43 -5.55 -2.79
C ILE A 258 -13.66 -6.86 -2.65
N GLU A 259 -14.29 -7.99 -2.98
CA GLU A 259 -13.70 -9.33 -2.93
C GLU A 259 -12.50 -9.47 -3.88
N ASP A 260 -12.56 -8.85 -5.05
CA ASP A 260 -11.44 -8.84 -6.01
C ASP A 260 -10.23 -8.12 -5.42
N MET A 261 -10.47 -7.01 -4.72
CA MET A 261 -9.42 -6.28 -4.03
C MET A 261 -8.89 -7.06 -2.83
N LYS A 262 -9.75 -7.73 -2.07
CA LYS A 262 -9.34 -8.58 -0.95
C LYS A 262 -8.39 -9.69 -1.43
N ASN A 263 -8.76 -10.41 -2.50
CA ASN A 263 -7.90 -11.43 -3.10
C ASN A 263 -6.55 -10.87 -3.59
N ARG A 264 -6.54 -9.65 -4.16
CA ARG A 264 -5.29 -8.96 -4.52
C ARG A 264 -4.43 -8.66 -3.29
N VAL A 265 -5.03 -8.14 -2.23
CA VAL A 265 -4.33 -7.80 -0.98
C VAL A 265 -3.77 -9.05 -0.30
N GLU A 266 -4.51 -10.17 -0.30
CA GLU A 266 -4.03 -11.45 0.20
C GLU A 266 -2.77 -11.93 -0.55
N HIS A 267 -2.75 -11.78 -1.88
CA HIS A 267 -1.56 -12.06 -2.67
C HIS A 267 -0.40 -11.10 -2.40
N ASP A 268 -0.67 -9.80 -2.24
CA ASP A 268 0.34 -8.80 -1.90
C ASP A 268 0.97 -9.10 -0.52
N ILE A 269 0.15 -9.44 0.47
CA ILE A 269 0.57 -9.85 1.82
C ILE A 269 1.41 -11.11 1.75
N TRP A 270 0.93 -12.15 1.05
CA TRP A 270 1.66 -13.41 0.92
C TRP A 270 3.05 -13.20 0.33
N TYR A 271 3.16 -12.33 -0.68
CA TYR A 271 4.45 -11.96 -1.26
C TYR A 271 5.39 -11.30 -0.24
N ILE A 272 4.88 -10.38 0.57
CA ILE A 272 5.67 -9.67 1.59
C ILE A 272 6.19 -10.65 2.65
N GLU A 273 5.33 -11.57 3.10
CA GLU A 273 5.66 -12.56 4.13
C GLU A 273 6.61 -13.66 3.62
N ASN A 274 6.47 -14.07 2.35
CA ASN A 274 7.22 -15.17 1.75
C ASN A 274 8.33 -14.69 0.82
N TRP A 275 8.74 -13.42 0.95
CA TRP A 275 9.70 -12.85 0.03
C TRP A 275 11.03 -13.60 0.06
N SER A 276 11.52 -13.93 -1.13
CA SER A 276 12.87 -14.41 -1.36
C SER A 276 13.39 -13.84 -2.67
N PHE A 277 14.71 -13.81 -2.82
CA PHE A 277 15.35 -13.35 -4.07
C PHE A 277 14.97 -14.22 -5.27
N SER A 278 14.81 -15.52 -5.06
CA SER A 278 14.35 -16.46 -6.08
C SER A 278 12.89 -16.20 -6.48
N LEU A 279 12.02 -15.84 -5.51
CA LEU A 279 10.63 -15.45 -5.80
C LEU A 279 10.57 -14.20 -6.70
N ASP A 280 11.40 -13.19 -6.44
CA ASP A 280 11.46 -12.01 -7.33
C ASP A 280 11.87 -12.40 -8.76
N THR A 281 12.89 -13.25 -8.90
CA THR A 281 13.33 -13.76 -10.21
C THR A 281 12.22 -14.53 -10.94
N LEU A 282 11.50 -15.40 -10.21
CA LEU A 282 10.35 -16.14 -10.73
C LEU A 282 9.25 -15.19 -11.22
N ILE A 283 8.92 -14.15 -10.43
CA ILE A 283 7.88 -13.19 -10.79
C ILE A 283 8.30 -12.41 -12.04
N ILE A 284 9.55 -11.96 -12.14
CA ILE A 284 10.07 -11.27 -13.33
C ILE A 284 9.92 -12.16 -14.57
N PHE A 285 10.39 -13.41 -14.52
CA PHE A 285 10.30 -14.33 -15.65
C PHE A 285 8.84 -14.65 -16.03
N SER A 286 8.00 -14.89 -15.02
CA SER A 286 6.56 -15.14 -15.23
C SER A 286 5.85 -13.95 -15.85
N THR A 287 6.28 -12.73 -15.52
CA THR A 287 5.75 -11.49 -16.10
C THR A 287 6.02 -11.42 -17.60
N PHE A 288 7.25 -11.74 -18.03
CA PHE A 288 7.57 -11.79 -19.47
C PHE A 288 6.71 -12.82 -20.22
N ARG A 289 6.51 -14.00 -19.63
CA ARG A 289 5.63 -15.02 -20.22
C ARG A 289 4.17 -14.57 -20.29
N CYS A 290 3.68 -13.88 -19.25
CA CYS A 290 2.33 -13.34 -19.21
C CYS A 290 2.10 -12.25 -20.27
N LEU A 291 3.10 -11.40 -20.52
CA LEU A 291 3.05 -10.38 -21.58
C LEU A 291 3.11 -11.00 -22.99
N ALA A 292 3.82 -12.12 -23.16
CA ALA A 292 3.94 -12.81 -24.44
C ALA A 292 2.71 -13.68 -24.79
N GLY A 293 2.06 -14.29 -23.79
CA GLY A 293 0.96 -15.26 -23.96
C GLY A 293 -0.45 -14.67 -23.79
N ASN A 294 -0.69 -13.44 -24.24
CA ASN A 294 -1.94 -12.67 -24.10
C ASN A 294 -3.25 -13.49 -24.03
N ASP A 295 -3.91 -13.51 -22.87
CA ASP A 295 -5.35 -13.79 -22.75
C ASP A 295 -6.10 -12.83 -21.79
N LYS A 296 -5.40 -11.98 -21.03
CA LYS A 296 -6.05 -11.08 -20.04
C LYS A 296 -5.45 -9.67 -19.97
N ALA A 297 -4.90 -9.16 -21.08
CA ALA A 297 -4.51 -7.76 -21.17
C ALA A 297 -5.69 -6.90 -21.63
N TYR A 298 -6.60 -6.59 -20.70
CA TYR A 298 -7.78 -5.71 -20.83
C TYR A 298 -8.83 -6.08 -21.90
#